data_AF-A0A1T5PC04-F1
#
_entry.id   AF-A0A1T5PC04-F1
#
_cell.length_a   1.000
_cell.length_b   1.000
_cell.length_c   1.000
_cell.angle_alpha   90.00
_cell.angle_beta   90.00
_cell.angle_gamma   90.00
#
_symmetry.space_group_name_H-M   'P 1'
#
loop_
_entity.id
_entity.type
_entity.pdbx_description
1 polymer ?
#
loop_
_entity_poly.entity_id
_entity_poly.type
_entity_poly.pdbx_seq_one_letter_code
_entity_poly.pdbx_strand_id
1 'polypeptide(L)'
;MKKFYYTLLALFFMLPACTKTDIVPFTPETDNQLLEYKIVNVQGSPIYGAINQQDSSITVYLPFYLQLITLEPEMKVSDGATVTPVSGTMIEDLLDLFHKGREIKYNVKGKDGKVKTYTLHVQVQQPDLILQEVSTDADNPNTYSLNMNLDFDSFSFGLDGAGFAADLDMIRVMLVDEQNKEYGPLNISTFNTTDLTRLDFTVIRYKEQSDPILAMLPAEGLYRIRVYSYAKVATTKNPIRINLLNKK
;
A
#
# COMPACT_ATOMS: atom_id res chain seq x y z
N MET A 1 -33.35 16.11 -96.18
CA MET A 1 -33.17 17.24 -95.25
C MET A 1 -33.40 16.69 -93.85
N LYS A 2 -32.36 16.59 -92.98
CA LYS A 2 -32.13 17.46 -91.78
C LYS A 2 -33.32 17.43 -90.80
N LYS A 3 -33.28 17.11 -89.50
CA LYS A 3 -32.28 16.95 -88.39
C LYS A 3 -33.04 16.19 -87.26
N PHE A 4 -32.48 15.21 -86.53
CA PHE A 4 -31.71 15.29 -85.26
C PHE A 4 -32.28 16.18 -84.13
N TYR A 5 -32.08 15.68 -82.89
CA TYR A 5 -32.23 16.25 -81.53
C TYR A 5 -33.46 15.82 -80.71
N TYR A 6 -33.45 15.53 -79.40
CA TYR A 6 -32.49 14.96 -78.40
C TYR A 6 -33.13 15.19 -77.00
N THR A 7 -33.06 14.19 -76.10
CA THR A 7 -32.93 14.26 -74.62
C THR A 7 -33.98 14.94 -73.71
N LEU A 8 -34.43 14.23 -72.66
CA LEU A 8 -34.08 14.47 -71.24
C LEU A 8 -34.67 13.31 -70.37
N LEU A 9 -33.86 12.38 -69.85
CA LEU A 9 -33.08 12.42 -68.60
C LEU A 9 -33.89 11.96 -67.36
N ALA A 10 -33.99 10.65 -67.17
CA ALA A 10 -34.25 10.03 -65.86
C ALA A 10 -32.91 9.50 -65.34
N LEU A 11 -32.22 10.30 -64.52
CA LEU A 11 -30.91 9.98 -63.96
C LEU A 11 -31.10 9.01 -62.78
N PHE A 12 -30.82 7.73 -63.03
CA PHE A 12 -30.82 6.66 -62.04
C PHE A 12 -29.53 6.78 -61.21
N PHE A 13 -29.62 7.35 -59.99
CA PHE A 13 -28.53 7.37 -59.01
C PHE A 13 -28.31 5.95 -58.46
N MET A 14 -27.37 5.20 -59.04
CA MET A 14 -26.77 4.05 -58.36
C MET A 14 -25.57 4.53 -57.54
N LEU A 15 -25.75 4.69 -56.23
CA LEU A 15 -24.64 4.85 -55.30
C LEU A 15 -24.02 3.46 -55.03
N PRO A 16 -22.73 3.22 -55.32
CA PRO A 16 -22.07 2.00 -54.86
C PRO A 16 -21.99 2.01 -53.33
N ALA A 17 -22.74 1.10 -52.70
CA ALA A 17 -22.61 0.80 -51.29
C ALA A 17 -21.24 0.13 -51.06
N CYS A 18 -20.25 0.93 -50.65
CA CYS A 18 -19.01 0.42 -50.08
C CYS A 18 -19.31 -0.23 -48.72
N THR A 19 -19.59 -1.52 -48.70
CA THR A 19 -19.45 -2.32 -47.48
C THR A 19 -17.97 -2.62 -47.27
N LYS A 20 -17.24 -1.67 -46.68
CA LYS A 20 -15.94 -1.99 -46.07
C LYS A 20 -16.24 -2.83 -44.84
N THR A 21 -16.17 -4.14 -45.00
CA THR A 21 -16.18 -5.05 -43.87
C THR A 21 -14.80 -4.96 -43.23
N ASP A 22 -14.67 -4.16 -42.18
CA ASP A 22 -13.48 -4.16 -41.34
C ASP A 22 -13.43 -5.51 -40.62
N ILE A 23 -12.70 -6.45 -41.22
CA ILE A 23 -12.31 -7.70 -40.56
C ILE A 23 -11.35 -7.32 -39.44
N VAL A 24 -11.87 -7.22 -38.21
CA VAL A 24 -11.03 -7.21 -37.01
C VAL A 24 -10.30 -8.56 -37.00
N PRO A 25 -8.96 -8.58 -37.13
CA PRO A 25 -8.23 -9.84 -37.14
C PRO A 25 -8.49 -10.56 -35.81
N PHE A 26 -8.96 -11.81 -35.90
CA PHE A 26 -9.12 -12.68 -34.74
C PHE A 26 -7.75 -12.85 -34.09
N THR A 27 -7.56 -12.20 -32.95
CA THR A 27 -6.38 -12.43 -32.10
C THR A 27 -6.70 -13.67 -31.29
N PRO A 28 -5.94 -14.78 -31.44
CA PRO A 28 -6.19 -15.98 -30.65
C PRO A 28 -6.16 -15.63 -29.16
N GLU A 29 -7.19 -16.03 -28.41
CA GLU A 29 -7.10 -15.94 -26.96
C GLU A 29 -5.90 -16.77 -26.49
N THR A 30 -5.00 -16.13 -25.76
CA THR A 30 -3.86 -16.84 -25.18
C THR A 30 -4.38 -17.71 -24.03
N ASP A 31 -3.94 -18.95 -23.96
CA ASP A 31 -4.40 -19.94 -22.98
C ASP A 31 -3.78 -19.76 -21.58
N ASN A 32 -3.18 -18.61 -21.32
CA ASN A 32 -2.44 -18.28 -20.10
C ASN A 32 -2.87 -16.93 -19.49
N GLN A 33 -4.15 -16.59 -19.60
CA GLN A 33 -4.68 -15.34 -19.07
C GLN A 33 -5.23 -15.49 -17.65
N LEU A 34 -5.08 -14.44 -16.86
CA LEU A 34 -5.84 -14.24 -15.64
C LEU A 34 -7.17 -13.57 -16.00
N LEU A 35 -8.28 -14.22 -15.69
CA LEU A 35 -9.64 -13.83 -16.12
C LEU A 35 -10.42 -13.09 -15.02
N GLU A 36 -10.19 -13.43 -13.76
CA GLU A 36 -10.81 -12.79 -12.61
C GLU A 36 -9.82 -12.73 -11.46
N TYR A 37 -9.86 -11.62 -10.72
CA TYR A 37 -9.15 -11.43 -9.46
C TYR A 37 -10.10 -10.75 -8.47
N LYS A 38 -10.23 -11.29 -7.27
CA LYS A 38 -11.01 -10.66 -6.20
C LYS A 38 -10.43 -10.96 -4.82
N ILE A 39 -10.61 -10.05 -3.88
CA ILE A 39 -10.31 -10.27 -2.46
C ILE A 39 -11.59 -10.70 -1.76
N VAL A 40 -11.56 -11.85 -1.08
CA VAL A 40 -12.76 -12.52 -0.54
C VAL A 40 -12.85 -12.51 0.99
N ASN A 41 -11.79 -12.19 1.71
CA ASN A 41 -11.81 -12.08 3.18
C ASN A 41 -12.43 -10.75 3.66
N VAL A 42 -13.57 -10.38 3.09
CA VAL A 42 -14.35 -9.18 3.41
C VAL A 42 -15.78 -9.54 3.77
N GLN A 43 -16.40 -8.76 4.65
CA GLN A 43 -17.83 -8.87 4.91
C GLN A 43 -18.60 -8.23 3.74
N GLY A 44 -19.51 -8.99 3.12
CA GLY A 44 -20.30 -8.53 1.99
C GLY A 44 -19.71 -8.91 0.62
N SER A 45 -19.77 -8.00 -0.34
CA SER A 45 -19.30 -8.26 -1.70
C SER A 45 -17.76 -8.28 -1.78
N PRO A 46 -17.16 -9.23 -2.52
CA PRO A 46 -15.72 -9.24 -2.78
C PRO A 46 -15.22 -7.95 -3.41
N ILE A 47 -13.96 -7.60 -3.16
CA ILE A 47 -13.29 -6.47 -3.83
C ILE A 47 -12.69 -6.98 -5.12
N TYR A 48 -13.23 -6.57 -6.26
CA TYR A 48 -12.72 -6.99 -7.57
C TYR A 48 -11.47 -6.20 -7.98
N GLY A 49 -10.49 -6.93 -8.53
CA GLY A 49 -9.33 -6.34 -9.19
C GLY A 49 -9.60 -6.09 -10.67
N ALA A 50 -9.17 -4.93 -11.17
CA ALA A 50 -9.16 -4.62 -12.59
C ALA A 50 -7.94 -5.28 -13.25
N ILE A 51 -8.16 -6.14 -14.24
CA ILE A 51 -7.09 -6.84 -14.95
C ILE A 51 -6.82 -6.14 -16.27
N ASN A 52 -5.57 -5.77 -16.50
CA ASN A 52 -5.10 -5.28 -17.79
C ASN A 52 -4.28 -6.38 -18.48
N GLN A 53 -4.82 -6.89 -19.59
CA GLN A 53 -4.19 -7.98 -20.34
C GLN A 53 -2.96 -7.54 -21.13
N GLN A 54 -2.90 -6.28 -21.57
CA GLN A 54 -1.79 -5.74 -22.33
C GLN A 54 -0.58 -5.51 -21.43
N ASP A 55 -0.80 -4.90 -20.26
CA ASP A 55 0.26 -4.56 -19.32
C ASP A 55 0.59 -5.72 -18.35
N SER A 56 -0.22 -6.78 -18.38
CA SER A 56 -0.14 -7.90 -17.43
C SER A 56 -0.13 -7.39 -15.99
N SER A 57 -1.15 -6.61 -15.63
CA SER A 57 -1.28 -6.02 -14.30
C SER A 57 -2.67 -6.23 -13.73
N ILE A 58 -2.73 -6.23 -12.40
CA ILE A 58 -3.96 -6.31 -11.62
C ILE A 58 -3.98 -5.09 -10.72
N THR A 59 -5.04 -4.29 -10.75
CA THR A 59 -5.21 -3.15 -9.83
C THR A 59 -6.37 -3.41 -8.89
N VAL A 60 -6.12 -3.40 -7.59
CA VAL A 60 -7.14 -3.52 -6.54
C VAL A 60 -7.26 -2.19 -5.83
N TYR A 61 -8.47 -1.63 -5.79
CA TYR A 61 -8.78 -0.47 -4.98
C TYR A 61 -9.30 -0.95 -3.63
N LEU A 62 -8.50 -0.80 -2.58
CA LEU A 62 -8.79 -1.32 -1.25
C LEU A 62 -9.40 -0.23 -0.37
N PRO A 63 -10.67 -0.34 0.05
CA PRO A 63 -11.27 0.62 0.96
C PRO A 63 -10.63 0.54 2.34
N PHE A 64 -10.08 1.67 2.81
CA PHE A 64 -9.34 1.73 4.07
C PHE A 64 -10.18 1.35 5.30
N TYR A 65 -11.48 1.68 5.31
CA TYR A 65 -12.35 1.42 6.46
C TYR A 65 -12.52 -0.07 6.79
N LEU A 66 -12.15 -0.98 5.88
CA LEU A 66 -12.19 -2.42 6.12
C LEU A 66 -11.06 -2.91 7.03
N GLN A 67 -9.98 -2.12 7.20
CA GLN A 67 -8.85 -2.42 8.08
C GLN A 67 -8.29 -3.84 7.88
N LEU A 68 -8.24 -4.31 6.63
CA LEU A 68 -7.72 -5.65 6.33
C LEU A 68 -6.22 -5.69 6.64
N ILE A 69 -5.81 -6.62 7.49
CA ILE A 69 -4.41 -6.90 7.84
C ILE A 69 -3.77 -7.97 6.96
N THR A 70 -4.61 -8.77 6.27
CA THR A 70 -4.24 -9.76 5.26
C THR A 70 -5.22 -9.69 4.09
N LEU A 71 -4.83 -10.18 2.92
CA LEU A 71 -5.72 -10.30 1.75
C LEU A 71 -5.80 -11.76 1.30
N GLU A 72 -7.02 -12.25 1.09
CA GLU A 72 -7.27 -13.58 0.50
C GLU A 72 -7.70 -13.41 -0.97
N PRO A 73 -6.80 -13.65 -1.94
CA PRO A 73 -7.12 -13.53 -3.35
C PRO A 73 -7.76 -14.80 -3.90
N GLU A 74 -8.91 -14.67 -4.55
CA GLU A 74 -9.49 -15.69 -5.42
C GLU A 74 -9.30 -15.30 -6.88
N MET A 75 -8.85 -16.26 -7.70
CA MET A 75 -8.50 -16.02 -9.10
C MET A 75 -9.14 -17.06 -10.02
N LYS A 76 -9.55 -16.61 -11.21
CA LYS A 76 -9.85 -17.50 -12.35
C LYS A 76 -8.83 -17.27 -13.44
N VAL A 77 -8.41 -18.34 -14.10
CA VAL A 77 -7.48 -18.30 -15.24
C VAL A 77 -8.09 -19.02 -16.44
N SER A 78 -7.47 -18.86 -17.62
CA SER A 78 -7.83 -19.59 -18.83
C SER A 78 -8.02 -21.09 -18.59
N ASP A 79 -8.91 -21.71 -19.36
CA ASP A 79 -9.25 -23.13 -19.17
C ASP A 79 -8.00 -24.04 -19.23
N GLY A 80 -7.82 -24.84 -18.16
CA GLY A 80 -6.70 -25.72 -17.89
C GLY A 80 -5.32 -25.04 -17.79
N ALA A 81 -5.27 -23.73 -17.63
CA ALA A 81 -4.10 -23.04 -17.12
C ALA A 81 -3.97 -23.24 -15.59
N THR A 82 -2.78 -22.95 -15.06
CA THR A 82 -2.53 -22.91 -13.61
C THR A 82 -1.96 -21.55 -13.21
N VAL A 83 -2.13 -21.17 -11.94
CA VAL A 83 -1.58 -19.91 -11.38
C VAL A 83 -0.70 -20.18 -10.17
N THR A 84 0.43 -19.47 -10.09
CA THR A 84 1.34 -19.47 -8.95
C THR A 84 1.66 -18.04 -8.51
N PRO A 85 1.47 -17.65 -7.24
CA PRO A 85 0.88 -18.43 -6.14
C PRO A 85 -0.53 -18.95 -6.46
N VAL A 86 -0.90 -20.07 -5.83
CA VAL A 86 -2.23 -20.67 -6.05
C VAL A 86 -3.32 -19.74 -5.50
N SER A 87 -4.49 -19.74 -6.14
CA SER A 87 -5.68 -19.05 -5.63
C SER A 87 -5.93 -19.42 -4.16
N GLY A 88 -6.23 -18.43 -3.32
CA GLY A 88 -6.37 -18.56 -1.87
C GLY A 88 -5.07 -18.41 -1.08
N THR A 89 -3.91 -18.24 -1.72
CA THR A 89 -2.66 -17.94 -1.00
C THR A 89 -2.74 -16.56 -0.36
N MET A 90 -2.67 -16.50 0.97
CA MET A 90 -2.77 -15.25 1.72
C MET A 90 -1.64 -14.28 1.39
N ILE A 91 -1.99 -13.00 1.26
CA ILE A 91 -1.04 -11.90 1.26
C ILE A 91 -1.02 -11.32 2.67
N GLU A 92 0.04 -11.62 3.40
CA GLU A 92 0.29 -11.14 4.76
C GLU A 92 1.25 -9.94 4.74
N ASP A 93 1.56 -9.35 5.90
CA ASP A 93 2.53 -8.25 6.05
C ASP A 93 2.30 -7.05 5.11
N LEU A 94 1.08 -6.51 5.12
CA LEU A 94 0.70 -5.42 4.22
C LEU A 94 1.54 -4.14 4.41
N LEU A 95 2.05 -3.89 5.61
CA LEU A 95 2.99 -2.78 5.82
C LEU A 95 4.27 -2.92 4.99
N ASP A 96 4.79 -4.14 4.85
CA ASP A 96 5.98 -4.40 4.03
C ASP A 96 5.63 -4.32 2.53
N LEU A 97 4.42 -4.75 2.15
CA LEU A 97 3.87 -4.52 0.81
C LEU A 97 3.84 -3.03 0.44
N PHE A 98 3.36 -2.17 1.34
CA PHE A 98 3.20 -0.75 1.04
C PHE A 98 4.48 0.07 1.17
N HIS A 99 5.37 -0.27 2.11
CA HIS A 99 6.49 0.60 2.48
C HIS A 99 7.88 0.05 2.17
N LYS A 100 8.01 -1.26 1.92
CA LYS A 100 9.32 -1.90 1.63
C LYS A 100 9.48 -2.35 0.18
N GLY A 101 8.55 -1.98 -0.70
CA GLY A 101 8.65 -2.27 -2.13
C GLY A 101 8.51 -3.75 -2.47
N ARG A 102 7.86 -4.55 -1.60
CA ARG A 102 7.56 -5.96 -1.90
C ARG A 102 6.59 -6.01 -3.09
N GLU A 103 6.97 -6.73 -4.13
CA GLU A 103 6.09 -6.95 -5.28
C GLU A 103 5.37 -8.30 -5.16
N ILE A 104 4.09 -8.32 -5.49
CA ILE A 104 3.30 -9.56 -5.61
C ILE A 104 3.07 -9.85 -7.08
N LYS A 105 3.48 -11.04 -7.53
CA LYS A 105 3.38 -11.49 -8.92
C LYS A 105 2.65 -12.82 -9.01
N TYR A 106 1.82 -12.96 -10.03
CA TYR A 106 1.08 -14.18 -10.36
C TYR A 106 1.49 -14.69 -11.73
N ASN A 107 2.05 -15.88 -11.77
CA ASN A 107 2.46 -16.56 -12.99
C ASN A 107 1.33 -17.48 -13.45
N VAL A 108 0.68 -17.13 -14.56
CA VAL A 108 -0.32 -17.98 -15.21
C VAL A 108 0.37 -18.81 -16.28
N LYS A 109 0.36 -20.13 -16.14
CA LYS A 109 0.94 -21.08 -17.09
C LYS A 109 -0.16 -21.74 -17.91
N GLY A 110 -0.13 -21.56 -19.22
CA GLY A 110 -1.07 -22.18 -20.16
C GLY A 110 -0.80 -23.68 -20.37
N LYS A 111 -1.72 -24.35 -21.08
CA LYS A 111 -1.58 -25.77 -21.47
C LYS A 111 -0.38 -25.96 -22.41
N ASP A 112 -0.09 -24.95 -23.23
CA ASP A 112 1.09 -24.93 -24.11
C ASP A 112 2.43 -24.73 -23.36
N GLY A 113 2.37 -24.51 -22.04
CA GLY A 113 3.51 -24.33 -21.17
C GLY A 113 4.05 -22.90 -21.09
N LYS A 114 3.53 -21.95 -21.89
CA LYS A 114 3.92 -20.54 -21.81
C LYS A 114 3.39 -19.90 -20.55
N VAL A 115 4.20 -19.00 -19.99
CA VAL A 115 3.88 -18.29 -18.75
C VAL A 115 3.64 -16.81 -19.04
N LYS A 116 2.57 -16.27 -18.48
CA LYS A 116 2.30 -14.83 -18.41
C LYS A 116 2.32 -14.40 -16.95
N THR A 117 3.12 -13.38 -16.64
CA THR A 117 3.30 -12.88 -15.27
C THR A 117 2.51 -11.61 -15.07
N TYR A 118 1.57 -11.62 -14.13
CA TYR A 118 0.79 -10.47 -13.72
C TYR A 118 1.37 -9.83 -12.46
N THR A 119 1.51 -8.51 -12.44
CA THR A 119 1.92 -7.76 -11.24
C THR A 119 0.69 -7.16 -10.55
N LEU A 120 0.56 -7.38 -9.23
CA LEU A 120 -0.51 -6.83 -8.43
C LEU A 120 -0.13 -5.43 -7.90
N HIS A 121 -1.02 -4.48 -8.11
CA HIS A 121 -0.99 -3.14 -7.56
C HIS A 121 -2.16 -2.96 -6.61
N VAL A 122 -1.88 -2.80 -5.32
CA VAL A 122 -2.89 -2.50 -4.30
C VAL A 122 -2.89 -1.00 -4.04
N GLN A 123 -4.00 -0.34 -4.36
CA GLN A 123 -4.19 1.08 -4.11
C GLN A 123 -5.19 1.26 -2.97
N VAL A 124 -4.69 1.66 -1.80
CA VAL A 124 -5.56 1.91 -0.66
C VAL A 124 -6.22 3.28 -0.79
N GLN A 125 -7.54 3.30 -0.64
CA GLN A 125 -8.35 4.50 -0.57
C GLN A 125 -8.34 5.06 0.86
N GLN A 126 -7.18 5.54 1.30
CA GLN A 126 -6.95 6.09 2.64
C GLN A 126 -6.87 7.63 2.59
N PRO A 127 -7.43 8.35 3.58
CA PRO A 127 -7.17 9.78 3.74
C PRO A 127 -5.68 10.06 3.98
N ASP A 128 -5.29 11.33 3.97
CA ASP A 128 -3.91 11.68 4.29
C ASP A 128 -3.61 11.50 5.78
N LEU A 129 -2.37 11.07 6.03
CA LEU A 129 -1.81 10.94 7.38
C LEU A 129 -1.17 12.27 7.76
N ILE A 130 -1.70 12.90 8.80
CA ILE A 130 -1.27 14.22 9.29
C ILE A 130 -0.74 14.03 10.70
N LEU A 131 0.46 14.54 10.97
CA LEU A 131 1.07 14.53 12.29
C LEU A 131 1.16 15.96 12.82
N GLN A 132 0.83 16.15 14.09
CA GLN A 132 1.18 17.37 14.82
C GLN A 132 2.61 17.26 15.33
N GLU A 133 3.28 18.40 15.46
CA GLU A 133 4.64 18.42 15.96
C GLU A 133 4.65 18.16 17.47
N VAL A 134 5.51 17.24 17.93
CA VAL A 134 5.75 17.02 19.36
C VAL A 134 6.56 18.18 19.93
N SER A 135 7.61 18.61 19.22
CA SER A 135 8.39 19.81 19.53
C SER A 135 7.93 20.96 18.63
N THR A 136 7.52 22.09 19.17
CA THR A 136 7.10 23.25 18.36
C THR A 136 8.29 24.08 17.84
N ASP A 137 9.43 24.01 18.53
CA ASP A 137 10.69 24.67 18.16
C ASP A 137 11.77 23.62 17.84
N ALA A 138 12.39 23.75 16.67
CA ALA A 138 13.45 22.84 16.21
C ALA A 138 14.79 23.10 16.92
N ASP A 139 15.07 24.35 17.32
CA ASP A 139 16.31 24.74 17.99
C ASP A 139 16.26 24.35 19.48
N ASN A 140 15.05 24.30 20.05
CA ASN A 140 14.78 23.93 21.44
C ASN A 140 13.78 22.76 21.53
N PRO A 141 14.16 21.56 21.05
CA PRO A 141 13.25 20.42 21.00
C PRO A 141 12.93 19.90 22.42
N ASN A 142 11.73 19.31 22.55
CA ASN A 142 11.35 18.59 23.76
C ASN A 142 12.40 17.51 24.05
N THR A 143 12.86 17.45 25.31
CA THR A 143 13.94 16.58 25.73
C THR A 143 13.42 15.51 26.68
N TYR A 144 13.70 14.25 26.35
CA TYR A 144 13.36 13.08 27.15
C TYR A 144 14.66 12.42 27.58
N SER A 145 14.83 12.18 28.88
CA SER A 145 16.03 11.56 29.43
C SER A 145 15.68 10.29 30.17
N LEU A 146 16.54 9.29 30.03
CA LEU A 146 16.42 8.02 30.74
C LEU A 146 17.78 7.67 31.34
N ASN A 147 17.82 7.41 32.64
CA ASN A 147 19.02 7.02 33.35
C ASN A 147 19.21 5.50 33.33
N MET A 148 20.21 5.05 32.60
CA MET A 148 20.51 3.63 32.40
C MET A 148 21.04 2.92 33.66
N ASN A 149 21.37 3.66 34.73
CA ASN A 149 21.88 3.09 35.99
C ASN A 149 20.80 2.84 37.05
N LEU A 150 19.61 3.43 36.94
CA LEU A 150 18.52 3.21 37.91
C LEU A 150 17.97 1.78 37.78
N ASP A 151 17.21 1.25 38.74
CA ASP A 151 16.56 -0.05 38.56
C ASP A 151 15.34 0.05 37.64
N PHE A 152 14.68 1.20 37.64
CA PHE A 152 13.58 1.58 36.77
C PHE A 152 13.70 3.04 36.37
N ASP A 153 13.49 3.32 35.09
CA ASP A 153 13.27 4.68 34.58
C ASP A 153 12.42 4.61 33.31
N SER A 154 11.73 5.69 32.98
CA SER A 154 10.85 5.75 31.81
C SER A 154 10.61 7.18 31.37
N PHE A 155 10.33 7.35 30.07
CA PHE A 155 9.74 8.58 29.56
C PHE A 155 8.54 8.27 28.68
N SER A 156 7.61 9.23 28.60
CA SER A 156 6.43 9.13 27.75
C SER A 156 6.24 10.40 26.97
N PHE A 157 5.65 10.28 25.79
CA PHE A 157 5.17 11.39 24.99
C PHE A 157 3.99 10.94 24.15
N GLY A 158 3.17 11.88 23.72
CA GLY A 158 2.11 11.62 22.77
C GLY A 158 2.36 12.32 21.45
N LEU A 159 1.72 11.78 20.41
CA LEU A 159 1.71 12.31 19.07
C LEU A 159 0.27 12.46 18.61
N ASP A 160 -0.19 13.70 18.52
CA ASP A 160 -1.50 14.02 17.97
C ASP A 160 -1.44 14.04 16.43
N GLY A 161 -2.57 13.78 15.79
CA GLY A 161 -2.63 13.66 14.33
C GLY A 161 -4.01 13.32 13.81
N ALA A 162 -4.06 12.94 12.54
CA ALA A 162 -5.26 12.46 11.86
C ALA A 162 -4.87 11.43 10.78
N GLY A 163 -5.80 10.53 10.45
CA GLY A 163 -5.58 9.49 9.43
C GLY A 163 -4.82 8.27 9.94
N PHE A 164 -4.76 8.08 11.26
CA PHE A 164 -4.27 6.83 11.86
C PHE A 164 -5.19 5.65 11.50
N ALA A 165 -4.60 4.48 11.30
CA ALA A 165 -5.33 3.23 11.19
C ALA A 165 -6.06 2.93 12.51
N ALA A 166 -7.22 2.29 12.42
CA ALA A 166 -7.95 1.88 13.61
C ALA A 166 -7.33 0.63 14.23
N ASP A 167 -6.67 -0.19 13.41
CA ASP A 167 -5.90 -1.34 13.88
C ASP A 167 -4.43 -0.94 14.13
N LEU A 168 -3.93 -1.18 15.34
CA LEU A 168 -2.55 -0.88 15.71
C LEU A 168 -1.53 -1.80 15.02
N ASP A 169 -1.93 -2.99 14.55
CA ASP A 169 -1.05 -3.86 13.76
C ASP A 169 -0.71 -3.23 12.40
N MET A 170 -1.56 -2.29 11.95
CA MET A 170 -1.35 -1.49 10.75
C MET A 170 -0.63 -0.16 11.03
N ILE A 171 -0.15 0.06 12.26
CA ILE A 171 0.66 1.23 12.61
C ILE A 171 2.07 0.79 13.01
N ARG A 172 3.07 1.45 12.44
CA ARG A 172 4.47 1.30 12.85
C ARG A 172 5.08 2.68 13.04
N VAL A 173 5.65 2.93 14.22
CA VAL A 173 6.26 4.21 14.55
C VAL A 173 7.76 4.03 14.75
N MET A 174 8.54 4.88 14.08
CA MET A 174 10.00 4.85 14.08
C MET A 174 10.54 6.21 14.53
N LEU A 175 11.63 6.19 15.29
CA LEU A 175 12.48 7.35 15.49
C LEU A 175 13.45 7.44 14.31
N VAL A 176 13.63 8.63 13.74
CA VAL A 176 14.45 8.85 12.55
C VAL A 176 15.50 9.91 12.84
N ASP A 177 16.77 9.55 12.73
CA ASP A 177 17.87 10.50 12.93
C ASP A 177 18.09 11.44 11.73
N GLU A 178 19.07 12.33 11.87
CA GLU A 178 19.44 13.30 10.84
C GLU A 178 19.94 12.63 9.54
N GLN A 179 20.47 11.41 9.64
CA GLN A 179 20.92 10.63 8.48
C GLN A 179 19.78 9.79 7.86
N ASN A 180 18.53 10.01 8.28
CA ASN A 180 17.35 9.23 7.91
C ASN A 180 17.40 7.75 8.30
N LYS A 181 18.27 7.36 9.24
CA LYS A 181 18.26 6.01 9.78
C LYS A 181 17.12 5.87 10.78
N GLU A 182 16.40 4.76 10.66
CA GLU A 182 15.25 4.44 11.52
C GLU A 182 15.66 3.58 12.72
N TYR A 183 15.05 3.88 13.88
CA TYR A 183 15.15 3.12 15.13
C TYR A 183 13.74 2.79 15.61
N GLY A 184 13.47 1.53 15.91
CA GLY A 184 12.14 1.09 16.34
C GLY A 184 11.83 -0.36 15.95
N PRO A 185 10.55 -0.75 16.00
CA PRO A 185 9.39 0.11 16.29
C PRO A 185 9.34 0.63 17.73
N LEU A 186 8.74 1.80 17.92
CA LEU A 186 8.27 2.28 19.23
C LEU A 186 7.01 1.51 19.63
N ASN A 187 6.93 1.13 20.90
CA ASN A 187 5.74 0.51 21.46
C ASN A 187 4.64 1.57 21.60
N ILE A 188 3.50 1.33 20.96
CA ILE A 188 2.29 2.14 21.12
C ILE A 188 1.59 1.67 22.40
N SER A 189 1.19 2.61 23.26
CA SER A 189 0.49 2.30 24.50
C SER A 189 -0.80 1.52 24.23
N THR A 190 -1.02 0.43 24.98
CA THR A 190 -2.23 -0.40 24.91
C THR A 190 -3.48 0.34 25.41
N PHE A 191 -3.33 1.51 26.02
CA PHE A 191 -4.44 2.38 26.40
C PHE A 191 -4.96 3.24 25.24
N ASN A 192 -4.25 3.30 24.10
CA ASN A 192 -4.74 3.90 22.85
C ASN A 192 -5.78 2.98 22.18
N THR A 193 -6.85 2.62 22.90
CA THR A 193 -7.95 1.88 22.31
C THR A 193 -8.92 2.89 21.71
N THR A 194 -9.06 2.88 20.37
CA THR A 194 -10.02 3.69 19.58
C THR A 194 -9.71 5.18 19.34
N ASP A 195 -8.63 5.73 19.88
CA ASP A 195 -8.23 7.11 19.55
C ASP A 195 -7.51 7.17 18.20
N LEU A 196 -8.24 7.59 17.16
CA LEU A 196 -7.70 7.78 15.80
C LEU A 196 -7.00 9.14 15.61
N THR A 197 -6.83 9.90 16.68
CA THR A 197 -6.26 11.25 16.67
C THR A 197 -5.03 11.38 17.54
N ARG A 198 -4.68 10.36 18.34
CA ARG A 198 -3.53 10.39 19.22
C ARG A 198 -2.88 9.02 19.37
N LEU A 199 -1.55 9.02 19.37
CA LEU A 199 -0.72 7.88 19.73
C LEU A 199 0.15 8.25 20.93
N ASP A 200 -0.08 7.60 22.07
CA ASP A 200 0.81 7.69 23.24
C ASP A 200 1.88 6.60 23.24
N PHE A 201 3.10 6.99 23.62
CA PHE A 201 4.27 6.12 23.72
C PHE A 201 4.84 6.19 25.13
N THR A 202 5.30 5.05 25.63
CA THR A 202 6.10 4.98 26.84
C THR A 202 7.29 4.08 26.56
N VAL A 203 8.49 4.61 26.78
CA VAL A 203 9.72 3.83 26.71
C VAL A 203 10.15 3.51 28.13
N ILE A 204 10.20 2.22 28.44
CA ILE A 204 10.45 1.70 29.78
C ILE A 204 11.81 1.00 29.82
N ARG A 205 12.55 1.28 30.89
CA ARG A 205 13.79 0.58 31.23
C ARG A 205 13.66 -0.07 32.60
N TYR A 206 13.54 -1.40 32.64
CA TYR A 206 13.89 -2.17 33.83
C TYR A 206 15.30 -2.74 33.71
N LYS A 207 15.94 -3.03 34.85
CA LYS A 207 17.30 -3.57 34.90
C LYS A 207 17.43 -4.90 34.18
N GLU A 208 16.39 -5.72 34.25
CA GLU A 208 16.38 -7.08 33.70
C GLU A 208 15.70 -7.16 32.33
N GLN A 209 14.76 -6.26 32.06
CA GLN A 209 13.99 -6.24 30.81
C GLN A 209 13.65 -4.80 30.43
N SER A 210 14.29 -4.30 29.37
CA SER A 210 14.08 -2.93 28.88
C SER A 210 13.52 -2.98 27.46
N ASP A 211 12.86 -1.89 27.05
CA ASP A 211 12.34 -1.80 25.69
C ASP A 211 13.48 -1.98 24.65
N PRO A 212 13.31 -2.83 23.62
CA PRO A 212 14.37 -3.16 22.68
C PRO A 212 14.99 -1.94 21.97
N ILE A 213 14.22 -0.87 21.79
CA ILE A 213 14.69 0.37 21.15
C ILE A 213 15.85 1.01 21.93
N LEU A 214 15.89 0.84 23.26
CA LEU A 214 16.95 1.39 24.10
C LEU A 214 18.31 0.79 23.79
N ALA A 215 18.38 -0.44 23.28
CA ALA A 215 19.64 -1.03 22.82
C ALA A 215 20.13 -0.38 21.52
N MET A 216 19.21 0.01 20.63
CA MET A 216 19.50 0.51 19.28
C MET A 216 19.89 2.00 19.24
N LEU A 217 19.34 2.81 20.15
CA LEU A 217 19.54 4.26 20.15
C LEU A 217 20.96 4.65 20.62
N PRO A 218 21.62 5.63 19.99
CA PRO A 218 22.77 6.33 20.58
C PRO A 218 22.53 6.88 21.99
N ALA A 219 23.61 7.22 22.71
CA ALA A 219 23.54 7.80 24.06
C ALA A 219 22.84 9.18 24.08
N GLU A 220 23.03 9.98 23.03
CA GLU A 220 22.32 11.22 22.79
C GLU A 220 21.95 11.29 21.31
N GLY A 221 20.77 11.80 21.01
CA GLY A 221 20.38 12.04 19.63
C GLY A 221 19.12 12.87 19.48
N LEU A 222 18.99 13.45 18.28
CA LEU A 222 17.82 14.14 17.79
C LEU A 222 17.07 13.23 16.81
N TYR A 223 15.76 13.09 17.02
CA TYR A 223 14.94 12.18 16.24
C TYR A 223 13.64 12.83 15.81
N ARG A 224 13.31 12.74 14.52
CA ARG A 224 11.94 12.98 14.05
C ARG A 224 11.13 11.70 14.23
N ILE A 225 9.82 11.82 14.32
CA ILE A 225 8.93 10.68 14.50
C ILE A 225 8.30 10.36 13.15
N ARG A 226 8.56 9.16 12.63
CA ARG A 226 7.96 8.65 11.40
C ARG A 226 6.88 7.65 11.74
N VAL A 227 5.68 7.86 11.20
CA VAL A 227 4.54 6.98 11.36
C VAL A 227 4.21 6.38 10.01
N TYR A 228 4.26 5.06 9.94
CA TYR A 228 3.63 4.26 8.90
C TYR A 228 2.24 3.90 9.41
N SER A 229 1.20 4.37 8.72
CA SER A 229 -0.21 4.07 9.02
C SER A 229 -0.82 3.46 7.78
N TYR A 230 -0.94 2.14 7.79
CA TYR A 230 -1.38 1.34 6.67
C TYR A 230 -0.62 1.65 5.38
N ALA A 231 -1.20 2.28 4.36
CA ALA A 231 -0.51 2.61 3.11
C ALA A 231 0.11 4.02 3.11
N LYS A 232 -0.08 4.82 4.17
CA LYS A 232 0.44 6.18 4.28
C LYS A 232 1.64 6.21 5.21
N VAL A 233 2.53 7.17 4.94
CA VAL A 233 3.68 7.48 5.80
C VAL A 233 3.78 8.99 5.97
N ALA A 234 4.09 9.41 7.19
CA ALA A 234 4.34 10.80 7.53
C ALA A 234 5.50 10.88 8.51
N THR A 235 6.20 12.01 8.55
CA THR A 235 7.29 12.24 9.49
C THR A 235 7.15 13.66 10.03
N THR A 236 7.29 13.84 11.35
CA THR A 236 7.33 15.17 11.95
C THR A 236 8.49 16.00 11.36
N LYS A 237 8.37 17.32 11.39
CA LYS A 237 9.44 18.20 10.90
C LYS A 237 10.47 18.44 11.98
N ASN A 238 10.02 18.73 13.19
CA ASN A 238 10.88 19.06 14.31
C ASN A 238 11.30 17.78 15.05
N PRO A 239 12.56 17.69 15.50
CA PRO A 239 13.02 16.56 16.27
C PRO A 239 12.56 16.62 17.72
N ILE A 240 12.58 15.48 18.40
CA ILE A 240 12.68 15.37 19.86
C ILE A 240 14.12 15.01 20.21
N ARG A 241 14.58 15.40 21.41
CA ARG A 241 15.87 14.99 21.94
C ARG A 241 15.68 13.82 22.90
N ILE A 242 16.47 12.76 22.72
CA ILE A 242 16.51 11.63 23.65
C ILE A 242 17.92 11.46 24.18
N ASN A 243 18.04 11.43 25.51
CA ASN A 243 19.30 11.28 26.24
C ASN A 243 19.26 10.01 27.10
N LEU A 244 20.07 9.02 26.76
CA LEU A 244 20.28 7.81 27.55
C LEU A 244 21.49 8.04 28.48
N LEU A 245 21.22 8.64 29.64
CA LEU A 245 22.24 8.98 30.63
C LEU A 245 22.91 7.70 31.15
N ASN A 246 24.24 7.73 31.30
CA ASN A 246 25.05 6.60 31.75
C ASN A 246 25.01 5.36 30.84
N LYS A 247 24.57 5.52 29.58
CA LYS A 247 24.73 4.48 28.56
C LYS A 247 26.23 4.31 28.24
N LYS A 248 26.71 3.07 28.29
CA LYS A 248 28.09 2.70 27.92
C LYS A 248 28.14 2.21 26.49
#